data_AF-A0A9P5L238-F1
#
_entry.id   AF-A0A9P5L238-F1
#
_cell.length_a   1.000
_cell.length_b   1.000
_cell.length_c   1.000
_cell.angle_alpha   90.00
_cell.angle_beta   90.00
_cell.angle_gamma   90.00
#
_symmetry.space_group_name_H-M   'P 1'
#
loop_
_entity.id
_entity.type
_entity.pdbx_description
1 polymer ?
#
loop_
_entity_poly.entity_id
_entity_poly.type
_entity_poly.pdbx_seq_one_letter_code
_entity_poly.pdbx_strand_id
1 'polypeptide(L)'
;MIVPVGNCLEPSGRPSITVSLSSYGHANGPLVTPEIQEQNSILLSYNIRHLPNPPRNLRAMTTGLSPRLRKEFLKNEIVGGFLERAQNEIVNSLKTSCDALSQKSSTPEEPKIYGNEPEITTTSTHQKPNILLVVTVCCEEGRHRSVAFVEELAQRLSLLRDGADMSRSWKLSVTTFHRDLEALGVASNGLDSVASQQIGKSSAKIKREKGKDSRRLNQKNRNGYEDEMVQ
;
A
#
# COMPACT_ATOMS: atom_id res chain seq x y z
N MET A 1 40.59 -19.37 40.29
CA MET A 1 40.17 -18.04 39.82
C MET A 1 39.08 -18.25 38.79
N ILE A 2 37.82 -17.99 39.16
CA ILE A 2 36.66 -18.16 38.27
C ILE A 2 36.25 -16.76 37.84
N VAL A 3 36.36 -16.47 36.55
CA VAL A 3 35.94 -15.19 35.96
C VAL A 3 34.42 -15.24 35.80
N PRO A 4 33.64 -14.25 36.26
CA PRO A 4 32.21 -14.24 36.05
C PRO A 4 31.93 -13.96 34.57
N VAL A 5 31.11 -14.82 33.97
CA VAL A 5 30.49 -14.57 32.67
C VAL A 5 29.66 -13.31 32.82
N GLY A 6 30.13 -12.22 32.22
CA GLY A 6 29.41 -10.96 32.19
C GLY A 6 28.07 -11.16 31.51
N ASN A 7 26.99 -10.97 32.26
CA ASN A 7 25.68 -10.72 31.68
C ASN A 7 25.81 -9.49 30.79
N CYS A 8 25.84 -9.69 29.47
CA CYS A 8 25.61 -8.62 28.51
C CYS A 8 24.23 -8.03 28.81
N LEU A 9 24.20 -6.89 29.48
CA LEU A 9 23.00 -6.05 29.51
C LEU A 9 22.70 -5.67 28.06
N GLU A 10 21.68 -6.29 27.48
CA GLU A 10 21.03 -5.82 26.26
C GLU A 10 20.74 -4.32 26.43
N PRO A 11 21.21 -3.46 25.51
CA PRO A 11 21.00 -2.02 25.64
C PRO A 11 19.50 -1.74 25.66
N SER A 12 19.12 -0.91 26.63
CA SER A 12 17.79 -0.39 26.87
C SER A 12 17.00 -0.06 25.59
N GLY A 13 15.88 -0.77 25.41
CA GLY A 13 14.65 -0.27 24.76
C GLY A 13 14.73 0.36 23.36
N ARG A 14 15.18 -0.36 22.32
CA ARG A 14 15.13 0.11 20.91
C ARG A 14 13.72 0.48 20.45
N PRO A 15 13.39 1.71 20.00
CA PRO A 15 12.03 2.08 19.60
C PRO A 15 11.47 1.09 18.55
N SER A 16 10.20 0.72 18.71
CA SER A 16 9.49 -0.10 17.73
C SER A 16 8.71 0.82 16.79
N ILE A 17 8.82 0.55 15.50
CA ILE A 17 8.10 1.28 14.46
C ILE A 17 7.21 0.27 13.74
N THR A 18 5.93 0.59 13.65
CA THR A 18 4.97 -0.20 12.88
C THR A 18 4.48 0.64 11.70
N VAL A 19 4.65 0.13 10.49
CA VAL A 19 4.11 0.73 9.26
C VAL A 19 2.97 -0.14 8.76
N SER A 20 1.74 0.38 8.84
CA SER A 20 0.54 -0.28 8.32
C SER A 20 0.19 0.27 6.96
N LEU A 21 0.33 -0.55 5.92
CA LEU A 21 0.05 -0.16 4.53
C LEU A 21 -1.31 -0.72 4.08
N SER A 22 -2.24 0.16 3.72
CA SER A 22 -3.60 -0.21 3.37
C SER A 22 -3.95 0.23 1.95
N SER A 23 -4.38 -0.71 1.10
CA SER A 23 -4.87 -0.39 -0.24
C SER A 23 -6.39 -0.38 -0.30
N TYR A 24 -6.97 0.57 -1.05
CA TYR A 24 -8.41 0.63 -1.26
C TYR A 24 -8.84 1.25 -2.60
N GLY A 25 -10.13 1.15 -2.91
CA GLY A 25 -10.82 1.66 -4.08
C GLY A 25 -11.69 2.84 -3.74
N HIS A 26 -11.52 3.94 -4.46
CA HIS A 26 -12.32 5.14 -4.31
C HIS A 26 -13.81 4.88 -4.53
N ALA A 27 -14.16 3.97 -5.46
CA ALA A 27 -15.55 3.61 -5.75
C ALA A 27 -16.30 3.05 -4.53
N ASN A 28 -15.59 2.42 -3.58
CA ASN A 28 -16.16 1.85 -2.37
C ASN A 28 -16.06 2.81 -1.16
N GLY A 29 -15.76 4.09 -1.39
CA GLY A 29 -15.67 5.12 -0.36
C GLY A 29 -14.29 5.21 0.34
N PRO A 30 -14.09 6.22 1.20
CA PRO A 30 -12.85 6.40 1.94
C PRO A 30 -12.60 5.25 2.94
N LEU A 31 -11.34 5.00 3.27
CA LEU A 31 -11.01 4.12 4.40
C LEU A 31 -11.40 4.83 5.69
N VAL A 32 -12.21 4.18 6.52
CA VAL A 32 -12.41 4.58 7.91
C VAL A 32 -11.21 4.07 8.68
N THR A 33 -10.17 4.90 8.78
CA THR A 33 -9.10 4.64 9.74
C THR A 33 -9.65 4.90 11.13
N PRO A 34 -9.49 3.98 12.11
CA PRO A 34 -9.85 4.28 13.48
C PRO A 34 -9.16 5.57 13.88
N GLU A 35 -9.92 6.48 14.50
CA GLU A 35 -9.45 7.79 14.90
C GLU A 35 -8.11 7.63 15.62
N ILE A 36 -7.04 8.11 15.00
CA ILE A 36 -5.70 7.81 15.46
C ILE A 36 -5.43 8.73 16.66
N GLN A 37 -5.95 8.33 17.82
CA GLN A 37 -5.86 9.08 19.08
C GLN A 37 -4.51 8.85 19.80
N GLU A 38 -3.57 8.14 19.18
CA GLU A 38 -2.25 7.90 19.75
C GLU A 38 -1.29 9.03 19.39
N GLN A 39 -0.66 9.61 20.42
CA GLN A 39 0.21 10.80 20.37
C GLN A 39 1.45 10.66 19.47
N ASN A 40 1.72 9.46 18.92
CA ASN A 40 2.88 9.16 18.07
C ASN A 40 2.48 8.49 16.74
N SER A 41 1.29 8.81 16.25
CA SER A 41 0.80 8.28 14.99
C SER A 41 0.95 9.25 13.83
N ILE A 42 1.24 8.70 12.65
CA ILE A 42 1.43 9.46 11.42
C ILE A 42 0.50 8.86 10.36
N LEU A 43 -0.22 9.69 9.62
CA LEU A 43 -1.09 9.25 8.53
C LEU A 43 -0.60 9.84 7.21
N LEU A 44 -0.28 8.97 6.25
CA LEU A 44 0.02 9.35 4.87
C LEU A 44 -1.05 8.75 3.94
N SER A 45 -1.54 9.56 2.99
CA SER A 45 -2.58 9.12 2.05
C SER A 45 -2.21 9.45 0.61
N TYR A 46 -2.22 8.43 -0.25
CA TYR A 46 -1.81 8.52 -1.64
C TYR A 46 -2.97 8.21 -2.59
N ASN A 47 -3.39 9.19 -3.38
CA ASN A 47 -4.31 8.97 -4.49
C ASN A 47 -3.54 8.72 -5.79
N ILE A 48 -3.51 7.48 -6.24
CA ILE A 48 -2.73 7.06 -7.41
C ILE A 48 -3.59 6.84 -8.67
N ARG A 49 -4.81 7.40 -8.71
CA ARG A 49 -5.71 7.26 -9.87
C ARG A 49 -5.19 7.92 -11.13
N HIS A 50 -4.28 8.88 -10.99
CA HIS A 50 -3.61 9.56 -12.09
C HIS A 50 -2.48 8.70 -12.73
N LEU A 51 -2.03 7.63 -12.06
CA LEU A 51 -1.02 6.74 -12.60
C LEU A 51 -1.57 5.86 -13.73
N PRO A 52 -0.72 5.47 -14.72
CA PRO A 52 -1.14 4.67 -15.86
C PRO A 52 -1.75 3.34 -15.41
N ASN A 53 -2.75 2.87 -16.16
CA ASN A 53 -3.38 1.60 -15.86
C ASN A 53 -2.49 0.42 -16.30
N PRO A 54 -2.43 -0.67 -15.50
CA PRO A 54 -1.84 -1.92 -15.96
C PRO A 54 -2.52 -2.46 -17.24
N PRO A 55 -1.83 -3.28 -18.05
CA PRO A 55 -2.37 -3.88 -19.26
C PRO A 55 -3.74 -4.54 -19.05
N ARG A 56 -4.69 -4.29 -19.97
CA ARG A 56 -6.09 -4.73 -19.84
C ARG A 56 -6.23 -6.24 -19.67
N ASN A 57 -5.45 -7.03 -20.40
CA ASN A 57 -5.44 -8.48 -20.32
C ASN A 57 -5.04 -8.98 -18.92
N LEU A 58 -4.08 -8.33 -18.26
CA LEU A 58 -3.68 -8.68 -16.89
C LEU A 58 -4.76 -8.30 -15.88
N ARG A 59 -5.36 -7.12 -16.00
CA ARG A 59 -6.45 -6.66 -15.12
C ARG A 59 -7.69 -7.55 -15.18
N ALA A 60 -7.96 -8.18 -16.32
CA ALA A 60 -9.11 -9.07 -16.44
C ALA A 60 -8.94 -10.38 -15.65
N MET A 61 -7.70 -10.83 -15.43
CA MET A 61 -7.40 -12.16 -14.89
C MET A 61 -6.76 -12.15 -13.51
N THR A 62 -6.14 -11.04 -13.11
CA THR A 62 -5.27 -10.98 -11.94
C THR A 62 -5.47 -9.69 -11.15
N THR A 63 -5.12 -9.73 -9.87
CA THR A 63 -5.10 -8.56 -8.98
C THR A 63 -3.67 -8.02 -8.85
N GLY A 64 -3.52 -6.93 -8.09
CA GLY A 64 -2.20 -6.37 -7.75
C GLY A 64 -1.30 -7.29 -6.91
N LEU A 65 -1.79 -8.42 -6.41
CA LEU A 65 -0.96 -9.43 -5.73
C LEU A 65 -0.10 -10.22 -6.73
N SER A 66 -0.56 -10.34 -7.98
CA SER A 66 0.14 -11.09 -9.02
C SER A 66 1.51 -10.48 -9.32
N PRO A 67 2.62 -11.24 -9.19
CA PRO A 67 3.96 -10.75 -9.54
C PRO A 67 4.04 -10.26 -10.99
N ARG A 68 3.33 -10.91 -11.92
CA ARG A 68 3.28 -10.51 -13.33
C ARG A 68 2.63 -9.14 -13.51
N LEU A 69 1.51 -8.88 -12.84
CA LEU A 69 0.85 -7.57 -12.91
C LEU A 69 1.70 -6.49 -12.25
N ARG A 70 2.29 -6.77 -11.08
CA ARG A 70 3.21 -5.84 -10.40
C ARG A 70 4.38 -5.45 -11.29
N LYS A 71 5.09 -6.43 -11.85
CA LYS A 71 6.24 -6.19 -12.73
C LYS A 71 5.90 -5.31 -13.93
N GLU A 72 4.80 -5.60 -14.63
CA GLU A 72 4.38 -4.80 -15.78
C GLU A 72 3.92 -3.39 -15.39
N PHE A 73 3.25 -3.23 -14.25
CA PHE A 73 2.84 -1.93 -13.74
C PHE A 73 4.03 -1.06 -13.34
N LEU A 74 5.02 -1.64 -12.66
CA LEU A 74 6.22 -0.96 -12.16
C LEU A 74 7.27 -0.70 -13.24
N LYS A 75 7.17 -1.37 -14.40
CA LYS A 75 8.02 -1.09 -15.57
C LYS A 75 7.84 0.35 -16.08
N ASN A 76 6.71 0.99 -15.78
CA ASN A 76 6.48 2.37 -16.16
C ASN A 76 7.25 3.34 -15.24
N GLU A 77 8.10 4.17 -15.82
CA GLU A 77 8.97 5.11 -15.07
C GLU A 77 8.18 6.11 -14.22
N ILE A 78 6.98 6.54 -14.65
CA ILE A 78 6.13 7.44 -13.87
C ILE A 78 5.66 6.76 -12.58
N VAL A 79 5.33 5.48 -12.66
CA VAL A 79 4.95 4.67 -11.50
C VAL A 79 6.15 4.46 -10.58
N GLY A 80 7.30 4.10 -11.15
CA GLY A 80 8.55 3.91 -10.41
C GLY A 80 8.98 5.18 -9.65
N GLY A 81 8.97 6.33 -10.31
CA GLY A 81 9.31 7.61 -9.68
C GLY A 81 8.28 8.07 -8.64
N PHE A 82 6.99 7.78 -8.82
CA PHE A 82 5.99 8.04 -7.77
C PHE A 82 6.23 7.16 -6.54
N LEU A 83 6.53 5.88 -6.75
CA LEU A 83 6.82 4.93 -5.69
C LEU A 83 8.07 5.31 -4.88
N GLU A 84 9.14 5.74 -5.55
CA GLU A 84 10.34 6.22 -4.90
C GLU A 84 10.08 7.48 -4.05
N ARG A 85 9.30 8.44 -4.59
CA ARG A 85 8.91 9.63 -3.81
C ARG A 85 8.11 9.26 -2.56
N ALA A 86 7.12 8.36 -2.68
CA ALA A 86 6.32 7.91 -1.54
C ALA A 86 7.20 7.19 -0.50
N GLN A 87 8.12 6.34 -0.95
CA GLN A 87 9.09 5.68 -0.06
C GLN A 87 9.95 6.70 0.70
N ASN A 88 10.49 7.69 0.01
CA ASN A 88 11.33 8.73 0.62
C ASN A 88 10.54 9.57 1.63
N GLU A 89 9.29 9.91 1.33
CA GLU A 89 8.40 10.63 2.24
C GLU A 89 8.15 9.82 3.52
N ILE A 90 7.78 8.54 3.38
CA ILE A 90 7.60 7.61 4.51
C ILE A 90 8.86 7.55 5.37
N VAL A 91 10.02 7.35 4.76
CA VAL A 91 11.29 7.29 5.47
C VAL A 91 11.53 8.61 6.21
N ASN A 92 11.38 9.76 5.55
CA ASN A 92 11.59 11.06 6.18
C ASN A 92 10.63 11.33 7.34
N SER A 93 9.36 10.92 7.23
CA SER A 93 8.40 11.00 8.33
C SER A 93 8.84 10.16 9.53
N LEU A 94 9.29 8.93 9.30
CA LEU A 94 9.82 8.05 10.36
C LEU A 94 11.07 8.66 11.03
N LYS A 95 11.99 9.20 10.24
CA LYS A 95 13.21 9.87 10.73
C LYS A 95 12.84 11.03 11.66
N THR A 96 11.97 11.92 11.19
CA THR A 96 11.51 13.10 11.93
C THR A 96 10.85 12.71 13.27
N SER A 97 9.99 11.68 13.27
CA SER A 97 9.33 11.24 14.50
C SER A 97 10.28 10.55 15.48
N CYS A 98 11.28 9.80 14.99
CA CYS A 98 12.32 9.22 15.84
C CYS A 98 13.19 10.29 16.50
N ASP A 99 13.54 11.34 15.76
CA ASP A 99 14.35 12.45 16.27
C ASP A 99 13.58 13.26 17.31
N ALA A 100 12.28 13.53 17.09
CA ALA A 100 11.42 14.22 18.04
C ALA A 100 11.28 13.46 19.38
N LEU A 101 11.11 12.13 19.32
CA LEU A 101 11.07 11.29 20.52
C LEU A 101 12.39 11.30 21.29
N SER A 102 13.51 11.44 20.59
CA SER A 102 14.83 11.48 21.19
C SER A 102 15.09 12.76 22.01
N GLN A 103 14.47 13.88 21.62
CA GLN A 103 14.62 15.16 22.31
C GLN A 103 13.71 15.29 23.54
N LYS A 104 12.55 14.62 23.54
CA LYS A 104 11.58 14.68 24.65
C LYS A 104 12.07 13.97 25.92
N SER A 105 13.01 13.02 25.80
CA SER A 105 13.61 12.33 26.95
C SER A 105 14.73 13.11 27.67
N SER A 106 15.09 14.31 27.19
CA SER A 106 16.24 15.08 27.70
C SER A 106 15.89 16.43 28.35
N THR A 107 14.62 16.73 28.61
CA THR A 107 14.26 17.89 29.43
C THR A 107 14.43 17.57 30.92
N PRO A 108 15.33 18.26 31.64
CA PRO A 108 15.47 18.09 33.09
C PRO A 108 14.25 18.72 33.77
N GLU A 109 13.43 17.91 34.43
CA GLU A 109 12.42 18.45 35.35
C GLU A 109 13.15 19.22 36.47
N GLU A 110 12.81 20.49 36.62
CA GLU A 110 13.26 21.31 37.74
C GLU A 110 12.83 20.67 39.08
N PRO A 111 13.71 20.64 40.09
CA PRO A 111 13.38 20.09 41.39
C PRO A 111 12.44 21.03 42.15
N LYS A 112 11.14 20.72 42.17
CA LYS A 112 10.22 21.27 43.16
C LYS A 112 10.47 20.59 44.51
N ILE A 113 11.22 21.28 45.35
CA ILE A 113 11.36 21.04 46.79
C ILE A 113 10.02 21.35 47.49
N TYR A 114 9.72 20.63 48.58
CA TYR A 114 8.54 20.60 49.48
C TYR A 114 7.42 19.61 49.07
N GLY A 115 7.00 18.60 49.86
CA GLY A 115 7.36 18.10 51.20
C GLY A 115 6.27 17.12 51.70
N ASN A 116 6.67 15.89 52.06
CA ASN A 116 6.06 14.87 52.95
C ASN A 116 4.56 14.46 52.85
N GLU A 117 4.28 13.25 52.31
CA GLU A 117 3.60 12.09 52.96
C GLU A 117 3.38 10.93 51.96
N PRO A 118 3.25 9.66 52.41
CA PRO A 118 3.59 8.48 51.62
C PRO A 118 2.39 7.78 50.94
N GLU A 119 2.74 6.99 49.92
CA GLU A 119 2.08 5.72 49.57
C GLU A 119 0.72 5.77 48.85
N ILE A 120 0.77 5.93 47.51
CA ILE A 120 0.17 4.93 46.60
C ILE A 120 1.13 4.68 45.44
N THR A 121 1.77 3.52 45.51
CA THR A 121 2.44 2.81 44.43
C THR A 121 1.50 2.68 43.23
N THR A 122 1.64 3.56 42.24
CA THR A 122 1.17 3.25 40.87
C THR A 122 2.38 3.19 39.97
N THR A 123 2.69 1.95 39.60
CA THR A 123 3.71 1.54 38.66
C THR A 123 3.58 2.33 37.36
N SER A 124 4.38 3.38 37.22
CA SER A 124 4.71 3.97 35.92
C SER A 124 5.50 2.94 35.13
N THR A 125 4.77 2.01 34.51
CA THR A 125 5.29 1.17 33.44
C THR A 125 5.82 2.12 32.37
N HIS A 126 7.16 2.24 32.28
CA HIS A 126 7.88 2.88 31.18
C HIS A 126 7.47 2.19 29.86
N GLN A 127 6.32 2.57 29.30
CA GLN A 127 5.87 2.08 28.00
C GLN A 127 6.73 2.77 26.94
N LYS A 128 7.67 1.97 26.43
CA LYS A 128 8.51 2.21 25.27
C LYS A 128 7.74 2.92 24.14
N PRO A 129 8.30 3.97 23.51
CA PRO A 129 7.60 4.67 22.44
C PRO A 129 7.46 3.75 21.22
N ASN A 130 6.20 3.47 20.85
CA ASN A 130 5.83 2.77 19.64
C ASN A 130 5.34 3.82 18.63
N ILE A 131 6.02 3.93 17.48
CA ILE A 131 5.59 4.83 16.40
C ILE A 131 4.68 4.03 15.47
N LEU A 132 3.48 4.55 15.22
CA LEU A 132 2.54 3.95 14.26
C LEU A 132 2.42 4.84 13.04
N LEU A 133 2.95 4.40 11.90
CA LEU A 133 2.73 5.05 10.60
C LEU A 133 1.65 4.28 9.84
N VAL A 134 0.53 4.94 9.56
CA VAL A 134 -0.53 4.43 8.72
C VAL A 134 -0.38 5.03 7.33
N VAL A 135 -0.25 4.20 6.31
CA VAL A 135 -0.20 4.61 4.91
C VAL A 135 -1.42 4.06 4.20
N THR A 136 -2.17 4.92 3.54
CA THR A 136 -3.33 4.53 2.75
C THR A 136 -3.09 4.83 1.28
N VAL A 137 -3.41 3.90 0.39
CA VAL A 137 -3.22 4.05 -1.05
C VAL A 137 -4.52 3.75 -1.78
N CYS A 138 -5.03 4.74 -2.51
CA CYS A 138 -6.30 4.64 -3.22
C CYS A 138 -6.12 4.59 -4.74
N CYS A 139 -6.80 3.64 -5.38
CA CYS A 139 -7.05 3.68 -6.82
C CYS A 139 -8.56 3.67 -7.08
N GLU A 140 -9.00 3.44 -8.31
CA GLU A 140 -10.44 3.48 -8.62
C GLU A 140 -11.20 2.32 -7.96
N GLU A 141 -10.84 1.08 -8.29
CA GLU A 141 -11.54 -0.13 -7.82
C GLU A 141 -10.88 -0.82 -6.63
N GLY A 142 -9.65 -0.44 -6.26
CA GLY A 142 -8.94 -1.06 -5.14
C GLY A 142 -8.34 -2.45 -5.40
N ARG A 143 -8.34 -2.92 -6.65
CA ARG A 143 -7.93 -4.32 -6.99
C ARG A 143 -6.58 -4.47 -7.68
N HIS A 144 -6.09 -3.43 -8.35
CA HIS A 144 -4.93 -3.53 -9.25
C HIS A 144 -3.80 -2.59 -8.82
N ARG A 145 -3.93 -1.30 -9.16
CA ARG A 145 -2.88 -0.29 -8.96
C ARG A 145 -2.52 -0.13 -7.49
N SER A 146 -3.51 0.10 -6.62
CA SER A 146 -3.27 0.35 -5.19
C SER A 146 -2.68 -0.87 -4.49
N VAL A 147 -3.18 -2.07 -4.80
CA VAL A 147 -2.64 -3.33 -4.28
C VAL A 147 -1.20 -3.54 -4.74
N ALA A 148 -0.93 -3.44 -6.05
CA ALA A 148 0.41 -3.62 -6.61
C ALA A 148 1.42 -2.61 -6.03
N PHE A 149 0.97 -1.37 -5.84
CA PHE A 149 1.78 -0.30 -5.27
C PHE A 149 2.09 -0.56 -3.79
N VAL A 150 1.09 -0.91 -2.98
CA VAL A 150 1.27 -1.22 -1.54
C VAL A 150 2.20 -2.41 -1.35
N GLU A 151 2.01 -3.46 -2.14
CA GLU A 151 2.80 -4.67 -2.08
C GLU A 151 4.28 -4.42 -2.39
N GLU A 152 4.57 -3.66 -3.43
CA GLU A 152 5.94 -3.28 -3.78
C GLU A 152 6.55 -2.36 -2.72
N LEU A 153 5.77 -1.38 -2.24
CA LEU A 153 6.21 -0.49 -1.16
C LEU A 153 6.55 -1.28 0.11
N ALA A 154 5.74 -2.26 0.47
CA ALA A 154 5.98 -3.14 1.61
C ALA A 154 7.31 -3.88 1.46
N GLN A 155 7.55 -4.49 0.30
CA GLN A 155 8.81 -5.17 0.00
C GLN A 155 10.01 -4.24 0.15
N ARG A 156 9.94 -3.02 -0.38
CA ARG A 156 11.01 -2.02 -0.27
C ARG A 156 11.26 -1.58 1.17
N LEU A 157 10.20 -1.36 1.94
CA LEU A 157 10.31 -0.97 3.35
C LEU A 157 10.86 -2.11 4.20
N SER A 158 10.50 -3.37 3.94
CA SER A 158 11.06 -4.54 4.65
C SER A 158 12.55 -4.74 4.38
N LEU A 159 13.08 -4.23 3.27
CA LEU A 159 14.51 -4.26 2.96
C LEU A 159 15.30 -3.13 3.64
N LEU A 160 14.63 -2.14 4.24
CA LEU A 160 15.29 -1.15 5.07
C LEU A 160 15.88 -1.88 6.27
N ARG A 161 17.22 -1.97 6.32
CA ARG A 161 17.90 -2.57 7.47
C ARG A 161 17.63 -1.72 8.70
N ASP A 162 17.32 -2.39 9.81
CA ASP A 162 17.24 -1.79 11.13
C ASP A 162 18.47 -0.89 11.38
N GLY A 163 18.28 0.43 11.36
CA GLY A 163 19.34 1.40 11.65
C GLY A 163 20.31 1.77 10.51
N ALA A 164 20.10 1.39 9.25
CA ALA A 164 21.06 1.73 8.18
C ALA A 164 21.18 3.23 7.86
N ASP A 165 20.15 4.03 8.19
CA ASP A 165 20.09 5.46 7.86
C ASP A 165 19.88 6.36 9.10
N MET A 166 19.91 5.79 10.30
CA MET A 166 19.50 6.46 11.54
C MET A 166 20.48 6.16 12.67
N SER A 167 20.81 7.18 13.46
CA SER A 167 21.80 7.12 14.56
C SER A 167 21.43 6.17 15.70
N ARG A 168 20.24 5.56 15.68
CA ARG A 168 19.75 4.64 16.70
C ARG A 168 19.22 3.37 16.04
N SER A 169 19.44 2.23 16.69
CA SER A 169 18.81 0.97 16.30
C SER A 169 17.31 1.02 16.61
N TRP A 170 16.47 0.88 15.59
CA TRP A 170 15.01 0.72 15.69
C TRP A 170 14.63 -0.65 15.16
N LYS A 171 13.41 -1.11 15.49
CA LYS A 171 12.83 -2.33 14.90
C LYS A 171 11.66 -1.96 14.02
N LEU A 172 11.75 -2.26 12.72
CA LEU A 172 10.65 -2.06 11.78
C LEU A 172 9.73 -3.29 11.73
N SER A 173 8.43 -3.05 11.80
CA SER A 173 7.40 -4.02 11.41
C SER A 173 6.55 -3.42 10.29
N VAL A 174 6.40 -4.12 9.18
CA VAL A 174 5.54 -3.70 8.05
C VAL A 174 4.38 -4.67 7.94
N THR A 175 3.15 -4.14 7.89
CA THR A 175 1.93 -4.92 7.66
C THR A 175 1.21 -4.40 6.42
N THR A 176 0.56 -5.29 5.68
CA THR A 176 -0.26 -4.94 4.52
C THR A 176 -1.71 -5.35 4.72
N PHE A 177 -2.63 -4.54 4.20
CA PHE A 177 -4.07 -4.77 4.26
C PHE A 177 -4.74 -4.34 2.96
N HIS A 178 -5.63 -5.15 2.41
CA HIS A 178 -6.25 -4.90 1.10
C HIS A 178 -7.78 -4.98 1.17
N ARG A 179 -8.41 -3.85 1.52
CA ARG A 179 -9.86 -3.76 1.80
C ARG A 179 -10.73 -4.45 0.74
N ASP A 180 -10.49 -4.13 -0.54
CA ASP A 180 -11.36 -4.57 -1.63
C ASP A 180 -10.95 -5.94 -2.21
N LEU A 181 -9.95 -6.61 -1.64
CA LEU A 181 -9.60 -8.00 -1.95
C LEU A 181 -10.15 -9.00 -0.93
N GLU A 182 -10.21 -8.61 0.35
CA GLU A 182 -10.73 -9.47 1.42
C GLU A 182 -12.22 -9.79 1.24
N ALA A 183 -13.00 -8.83 0.71
CA ALA A 183 -14.41 -9.05 0.36
C ALA A 183 -14.62 -10.12 -0.72
N LEU A 184 -13.56 -10.49 -1.46
CA LEU A 184 -13.61 -11.52 -2.52
C LEU A 184 -13.17 -12.90 -2.03
N GLY A 185 -12.84 -13.07 -0.73
CA GLY A 185 -12.40 -14.35 -0.18
C GLY A 185 -11.05 -14.85 -0.70
N VAL A 186 -10.26 -13.97 -1.32
CA VAL A 186 -8.92 -14.30 -1.82
C VAL A 186 -7.93 -14.14 -0.67
N ALA A 187 -7.80 -15.18 0.15
CA ALA A 187 -6.81 -15.23 1.21
C ALA A 187 -5.39 -15.06 0.64
N SER A 188 -4.58 -14.21 1.28
CA SER A 188 -3.18 -13.97 0.97
C SER A 188 -2.33 -15.17 1.41
N ASN A 189 -2.51 -16.31 0.76
CA ASN A 189 -1.65 -17.48 0.96
C ASN A 189 -0.68 -17.56 -0.21
N GLY A 190 0.53 -17.07 0.03
CA GLY A 190 1.67 -17.31 -0.83
C GLY A 190 1.99 -18.80 -0.86
N LEU A 191 1.61 -19.49 -1.94
CA LEU A 191 2.33 -20.66 -2.43
C LEU A 191 2.03 -20.84 -3.91
N ASP A 192 3.08 -20.75 -4.71
CA ASP A 192 3.07 -21.07 -6.14
C ASP A 192 2.56 -22.49 -6.34
N SER A 193 1.33 -22.64 -6.86
CA SER A 193 0.88 -23.91 -7.41
C SER A 193 1.03 -23.87 -8.93
N VAL A 194 2.20 -24.32 -9.37
CA VAL A 194 2.47 -24.68 -10.75
C VAL A 194 1.79 -26.01 -11.01
N ALA A 195 0.57 -25.99 -11.57
CA ALA A 195 0.01 -27.15 -12.26
C ALA A 195 -1.03 -26.71 -13.30
N SER A 196 -0.61 -26.84 -14.56
CA SER A 196 -1.42 -26.88 -15.76
C SER A 196 -2.55 -27.90 -15.64
N GLN A 197 -3.77 -27.56 -16.07
CA GLN A 197 -4.48 -28.22 -17.20
C GLN A 197 -5.98 -27.86 -17.24
N GLN A 198 -6.36 -27.35 -18.42
CA GLN A 198 -7.59 -27.62 -19.17
C GLN A 198 -8.83 -28.16 -18.41
N ILE A 199 -9.82 -27.28 -18.21
CA ILE A 199 -11.26 -27.60 -18.29
C ILE A 199 -11.88 -26.34 -18.92
N GLY A 200 -12.38 -26.36 -20.14
CA GLY A 200 -13.56 -27.10 -20.55
C GLY A 200 -14.68 -26.08 -20.80
N LYS A 201 -15.07 -25.97 -22.06
CA LYS A 201 -16.04 -25.03 -22.61
C LYS A 201 -17.41 -25.14 -21.94
N SER A 202 -18.07 -24.02 -21.70
CA SER A 202 -19.53 -23.91 -21.89
C SER A 202 -19.96 -22.46 -22.11
N SER A 203 -20.02 -22.08 -23.39
CA SER A 203 -20.71 -20.90 -23.87
C SER A 203 -22.22 -21.08 -23.67
N ALA A 204 -22.79 -20.44 -22.66
CA ALA A 204 -24.24 -20.35 -22.52
C ALA A 204 -24.78 -19.26 -23.47
N LYS A 205 -25.42 -19.73 -24.55
CA LYS A 205 -26.36 -18.99 -25.39
C LYS A 205 -27.34 -18.19 -24.52
N ILE A 206 -27.31 -16.86 -24.59
CA ILE A 206 -28.49 -16.04 -24.33
C ILE A 206 -28.97 -15.48 -25.67
N LYS A 207 -29.98 -16.17 -26.19
CA LYS A 207 -30.78 -15.82 -27.36
C LYS A 207 -31.73 -14.69 -26.94
N ARG A 208 -31.48 -13.45 -27.35
CA ARG A 208 -32.49 -12.39 -27.39
C ARG A 208 -32.69 -11.97 -28.84
N GLU A 209 -33.73 -12.55 -29.41
CA GLU A 209 -34.30 -12.26 -30.72
C GLU A 209 -35.51 -11.34 -30.48
N LYS A 210 -35.41 -10.06 -30.86
CA LYS A 210 -36.52 -9.19 -31.32
C LYS A 210 -36.01 -7.76 -31.52
N GLY A 211 -36.06 -7.28 -32.76
CA GLY A 211 -35.77 -5.88 -33.11
C GLY A 211 -35.38 -5.74 -34.58
N LYS A 212 -36.37 -5.94 -35.47
CA LYS A 212 -36.28 -5.67 -36.91
C LYS A 212 -36.18 -4.16 -37.17
N ASP A 213 -35.64 -3.84 -38.36
CA ASP A 213 -35.87 -2.63 -39.13
C ASP A 213 -35.28 -1.30 -38.62
N SER A 214 -34.15 -0.90 -39.23
CA SER A 214 -34.00 0.33 -40.03
C SER A 214 -32.51 0.70 -40.15
N ARG A 215 -32.13 1.32 -41.27
CA ARG A 215 -30.76 1.72 -41.69
C ARG A 215 -29.97 0.70 -42.51
N ARG A 216 -30.57 0.23 -43.60
CA ARG A 216 -29.86 0.02 -44.87
C ARG A 216 -30.54 0.84 -45.96
N LEU A 217 -30.29 2.15 -45.95
CA LEU A 217 -30.65 3.04 -47.07
C LEU A 217 -29.77 4.29 -47.03
N ASN A 218 -28.52 4.19 -47.49
CA ASN A 218 -27.79 5.24 -48.20
C ASN A 218 -26.36 4.81 -48.44
N GLN A 219 -26.10 4.20 -49.60
CA GLN A 219 -24.82 4.22 -50.32
C GLN A 219 -24.93 3.29 -51.54
N LYS A 220 -25.79 3.66 -52.48
CA LYS A 220 -25.75 3.15 -53.85
C LYS A 220 -26.50 4.16 -54.72
N ASN A 221 -25.75 5.13 -55.25
CA ASN A 221 -26.04 5.91 -56.47
C ASN A 221 -25.08 7.10 -56.52
N ARG A 222 -23.87 6.85 -57.00
CA ARG A 222 -23.02 7.88 -57.61
C ARG A 222 -22.06 7.15 -58.54
N ASN A 223 -22.49 6.97 -59.79
CA ASN A 223 -21.69 6.70 -60.98
C ASN A 223 -22.64 6.72 -62.19
N GLY A 224 -22.39 7.59 -63.16
CA GLY A 224 -23.00 7.54 -64.48
C GLY A 224 -23.48 8.90 -65.00
N TYR A 225 -22.56 9.68 -65.58
CA TYR A 225 -22.74 10.36 -66.87
C TYR A 225 -21.38 10.91 -67.34
N GLU A 226 -20.69 10.11 -68.15
CA GLU A 226 -19.66 10.52 -69.11
C GLU A 226 -20.16 10.01 -70.48
N ASP A 227 -19.74 10.67 -71.57
CA ASP A 227 -20.17 10.59 -72.98
C ASP A 227 -21.49 11.32 -73.32
N GLU A 228 -21.58 12.22 -74.32
CA GLU A 228 -20.81 12.38 -75.56
C GLU A 228 -20.50 13.86 -75.86
N MET A 229 -19.25 14.15 -76.24
CA MET A 229 -18.90 15.18 -77.22
C MET A 229 -18.31 14.47 -78.44
N VAL A 230 -18.22 15.17 -79.58
CA VAL A 230 -17.75 14.76 -80.94
C VAL A 230 -18.95 14.36 -81.81
N GLN A 231 -19.29 15.00 -82.93
CA GLN A 231 -18.62 15.97 -83.81
C GLN A 231 -19.67 16.75 -84.60
#